data_AF-A0A1M6L128-F1
#
_entry.id   AF-A0A1M6L128-F1
#
_cell.length_a   1.000
_cell.length_b   1.000
_cell.length_c   1.000
_cell.angle_alpha   90.00
_cell.angle_beta   90.00
_cell.angle_gamma   90.00
#
_symmetry.space_group_name_H-M   'P 1'
#
loop_
_entity.id
_entity.type
_entity.pdbx_description
1 polymer ?
#
loop_
_entity_poly.entity_id
_entity_poly.type
_entity_poly.pdbx_seq_one_letter_code
_entity_poly.pdbx_strand_id
1 'polypeptide(L)'
;MFVVGEMKSEVYNGKVTLPKEYQLKKKKIVGKWKDRNTLYLSDSQSALNYTAGKEGTVFDAVIDTNERLRVPPEYEKGRVKIKGCISTVRLLFEV
;
A
#
# COMPACT_ATOMS: atom_id res chain seq x y z
N MET A 1 9.37 -0.50 -10.98
CA MET A 1 8.42 0.30 -11.79
C MET A 1 7.03 -0.28 -11.58
N PHE A 2 6.11 0.47 -10.97
CA PHE A 2 4.71 0.07 -10.81
C PHE A 2 3.88 0.66 -11.95
N VAL A 3 2.78 -0.01 -12.30
CA VAL A 3 1.83 0.46 -13.30
C VAL A 3 1.10 1.68 -12.74
N VAL A 4 0.96 2.72 -13.56
CA VAL A 4 0.18 3.92 -13.21
C VAL A 4 -1.29 3.59 -13.37
N GLY A 5 -2.08 3.77 -12.30
CA GLY A 5 -3.52 3.48 -12.34
C GLY A 5 -4.20 3.77 -11.00
N GLU A 6 -5.53 3.83 -11.03
CA GLU A 6 -6.37 4.06 -9.85
C GLU A 6 -7.40 2.94 -9.71
N MET A 7 -7.53 2.39 -8.50
CA MET A 7 -8.49 1.35 -8.15
C MET A 7 -9.15 1.68 -6.82
N LYS A 8 -10.43 1.34 -6.68
CA LYS A 8 -11.11 1.35 -5.38
C LYS A 8 -11.23 -0.08 -4.89
N SER A 9 -10.88 -0.30 -3.63
CA SER A 9 -11.05 -1.57 -2.92
C SER A 9 -11.69 -1.29 -1.56
N GLU A 10 -12.11 -2.35 -0.87
CA GLU A 10 -12.54 -2.31 0.51
C GLU A 10 -11.59 -3.15 1.37
N VAL A 11 -11.50 -2.83 2.67
CA VAL A 11 -10.86 -3.70 3.66
C VAL A 11 -11.83 -4.79 4.08
N TYR A 12 -11.45 -6.05 3.87
CA TYR A 12 -12.22 -7.20 4.30
C TYR A 12 -11.35 -8.22 5.02
N ASN A 13 -11.75 -8.60 6.23
CA ASN A 13 -11.02 -9.52 7.10
C ASN A 13 -9.58 -9.05 7.36
N GLY A 14 -9.42 -7.74 7.62
CA GLY A 14 -8.14 -7.09 7.86
C GLY A 14 -7.20 -7.09 6.65
N LYS A 15 -7.73 -7.24 5.44
CA LYS A 15 -6.95 -7.31 4.20
C LYS A 15 -7.51 -6.39 3.12
N VAL A 16 -6.62 -5.76 2.37
CA VAL A 16 -6.94 -4.95 1.18
C VAL A 16 -6.47 -5.68 -0.06
N THR A 17 -7.34 -5.79 -1.07
CA THR A 17 -6.96 -6.36 -2.36
C THR A 17 -6.24 -5.30 -3.19
N LEU A 18 -5.02 -5.60 -3.62
CA LEU A 18 -4.21 -4.73 -4.47
C LEU A 18 -4.38 -5.11 -5.96
N PRO A 19 -4.14 -4.16 -6.88
CA PRO A 19 -4.15 -4.46 -8.31
C PRO A 19 -3.11 -5.52 -8.67
N LYS A 20 -3.54 -6.63 -9.27
CA LYS A 20 -2.66 -7.75 -9.67
C LYS A 20 -1.57 -7.33 -10.66
N GLU A 21 -1.84 -6.28 -11.42
CA GLU A 21 -0.94 -5.69 -12.41
C GLU A 21 0.36 -5.16 -11.77
N TYR A 22 0.34 -4.86 -10.47
CA TYR A 22 1.51 -4.36 -9.75
C TYR A 22 2.50 -5.46 -9.35
N GLN A 23 2.08 -6.74 -9.46
CA GLN A 23 2.88 -7.94 -9.16
C GLN A 23 3.66 -7.84 -7.83
N LEU A 24 3.01 -7.34 -6.80
CA LEU A 24 3.64 -6.97 -5.54
C LEU A 24 4.16 -8.19 -4.77
N LYS A 25 3.51 -9.35 -4.90
CA LYS A 25 3.95 -10.59 -4.24
C LYS A 25 5.33 -11.09 -4.70
N LYS A 26 5.82 -10.67 -5.87
CA LYS A 26 7.12 -11.12 -6.41
C LYS A 26 8.29 -10.35 -5.83
N LYS A 27 8.03 -9.33 -4.99
CA LYS A 27 9.03 -8.41 -4.49
C LYS A 27 8.94 -8.31 -2.98
N LYS A 28 10.07 -7.96 -2.36
CA LYS A 28 10.06 -7.49 -0.97
C LYS A 28 9.48 -6.08 -0.95
N ILE A 29 8.23 -5.95 -0.52
CA ILE A 29 7.55 -4.66 -0.42
C ILE A 29 7.70 -4.11 0.99
N VAL A 30 8.12 -2.86 1.06
CA VAL A 30 8.11 -2.07 2.29
C VAL A 30 6.95 -1.08 2.25
N GLY A 31 6.38 -0.83 3.43
CA GLY A 31 5.31 0.12 3.64
C GLY A 31 5.76 1.26 4.55
N LYS A 32 5.18 2.44 4.35
CA LYS A 32 5.37 3.59 5.23
C LYS A 32 4.08 4.40 5.32
N TRP A 33 3.61 4.59 6.55
CA TRP A 33 2.51 5.50 6.82
C TRP A 33 3.02 6.93 6.75
N LYS A 34 2.38 7.76 5.91
CA LYS A 34 2.62 9.20 5.90
C LYS A 34 1.79 9.89 6.99
N ASP A 35 0.54 9.46 7.10
CA ASP A 35 -0.45 9.97 8.04
C ASP A 35 -1.35 8.79 8.47
N ARG A 36 -2.31 9.02 9.38
CA ARG A 36 -3.26 7.99 9.82
C ARG A 36 -3.98 7.32 8.65
N ASN A 37 -4.33 8.05 7.60
CA ASN A 37 -5.15 7.52 6.51
C ASN A 37 -4.37 7.24 5.22
N THR A 38 -3.05 7.49 5.20
CA THR A 38 -2.26 7.40 3.95
C THR A 38 -1.06 6.47 4.12
N LEU A 39 -1.07 5.36 3.39
CA LEU A 39 0.01 4.39 3.31
C LEU A 39 0.68 4.44 1.94
N TYR A 40 2.00 4.45 1.91
CA TYR A 40 2.78 4.24 0.69
C TYR A 40 3.47 2.88 0.75
N LEU A 41 3.45 2.16 -0.37
CA LEU A 41 4.16 0.91 -0.59
C LEU A 41 5.20 1.10 -1.70
N SER A 42 6.36 0.44 -1.57
CA SER A 42 7.37 0.38 -2.63
C SER A 42 8.25 -0.84 -2.45
N ASP A 43 8.97 -1.21 -3.50
CA ASP A 43 10.11 -2.15 -3.45
C ASP A 43 11.42 -1.44 -3.05
N SER A 44 11.40 -0.11 -2.87
CA SER A 44 12.54 0.70 -2.48
C SER A 44 12.23 1.64 -1.32
N GLN A 45 13.01 1.53 -0.24
CA GLN A 45 12.93 2.46 0.88
C GLN A 45 13.26 3.90 0.48
N SER A 46 14.20 4.08 -0.46
CA SER A 46 14.55 5.40 -1.00
C SER A 46 13.36 6.07 -1.70
N ALA A 47 12.57 5.31 -2.46
CA ALA A 47 11.37 5.82 -3.11
C ALA A 47 10.26 6.19 -2.10
N LEU A 48 10.12 5.41 -1.02
CA LEU A 48 9.23 5.76 0.09
C LEU A 48 9.67 7.05 0.77
N ASN A 49 10.95 7.20 1.09
CA ASN A 49 11.45 8.41 1.75
C ASN A 49 11.30 9.67 0.88
N TYR A 50 11.40 9.51 -0.44
CA TYR A 50 11.15 10.60 -1.39
C TYR A 50 9.66 11.01 -1.41
N THR A 51 8.74 10.04 -1.37
CA THR A 51 7.30 10.30 -1.58
C THR A 51 6.54 10.58 -0.29
N ALA A 52 6.81 9.82 0.78
CA ALA A 52 6.15 9.91 2.08
C ALA A 52 6.92 10.78 3.09
N GLY A 53 8.09 11.30 2.71
CA GLY A 53 8.97 12.06 3.59
C GLY A 53 9.99 11.18 4.33
N LYS A 54 10.99 11.80 4.96
CA LYS A 54 12.04 11.09 5.70
C LYS A 54 11.59 10.61 7.08
N GLU A 55 10.59 11.27 7.66
CA GLU A 55 10.06 10.98 8.99
C GLU A 55 9.02 9.86 8.96
N GLY A 56 8.93 9.06 10.02
CA GLY A 56 7.99 7.92 10.12
C GLY A 56 8.63 6.54 9.93
N THR A 57 7.99 5.52 10.48
CA THR A 57 8.50 4.14 10.53
C THR A 57 8.21 3.40 9.23
N VAL A 58 9.27 2.85 8.62
CA VAL A 58 9.16 1.89 7.52
C VAL A 58 8.97 0.51 8.10
N PHE A 59 8.03 -0.26 7.56
CA PHE A 59 7.76 -1.63 7.96
C PHE A 59 7.74 -2.58 6.76
N ASP A 60 7.98 -3.86 6.98
CA ASP A 60 7.83 -4.88 5.94
C ASP A 60 6.34 -5.15 5.69
N ALA A 61 5.88 -4.86 4.47
CA ALA A 61 4.49 -5.06 4.09
C ALA A 61 4.27 -6.53 3.70
N VAL A 62 3.38 -7.22 4.42
CA VAL A 62 3.05 -8.62 4.14
C VAL A 62 1.97 -8.67 3.06
N ILE A 63 2.37 -9.07 1.85
CA ILE A 63 1.48 -9.31 0.71
C ILE A 63 1.26 -10.81 0.54
N ASP A 64 0.01 -11.25 0.60
CA ASP A 64 -0.37 -12.64 0.39
C ASP A 64 -0.27 -13.05 -1.10
N THR A 65 -0.28 -14.35 -1.37
CA THR A 65 -0.34 -14.95 -2.72
C THR A 65 -1.45 -14.38 -3.63
N ASN A 66 -2.53 -13.90 -3.02
CA ASN A 66 -3.68 -13.26 -3.69
C ASN A 66 -3.53 -11.74 -3.91
N GLU A 67 -2.33 -11.17 -3.79
CA GLU A 67 -2.07 -9.72 -3.88
C GLU A 67 -2.86 -8.93 -2.82
N ARG A 68 -2.95 -9.48 -1.60
CA ARG A 68 -3.67 -8.86 -0.48
C ARG A 68 -2.70 -8.34 0.56
N LEU A 69 -2.81 -7.06 0.88
CA LEU A 69 -2.08 -6.42 1.97
C LEU A 69 -2.81 -6.62 3.29
N ARG A 70 -2.11 -7.06 4.33
CA ARG A 70 -2.63 -7.03 5.69
C ARG A 70 -2.61 -5.61 6.25
N VAL A 71 -3.73 -5.15 6.80
CA VAL A 71 -3.88 -3.83 7.42
C VAL A 71 -4.37 -3.96 8.87
N PRO A 72 -4.14 -2.95 9.71
CA PRO A 72 -4.68 -2.93 11.06
C PRO A 72 -6.22 -3.04 11.09
N PRO A 73 -6.80 -3.64 12.14
CA PRO A 73 -8.25 -3.86 12.23
C PRO A 73 -9.06 -2.57 12.32
N GLU A 74 -8.45 -1.43 12.65
CA GLU A 74 -9.12 -0.12 12.68
C GLU A 74 -9.64 0.33 11.30
N TYR A 75 -9.11 -0.24 10.21
CA TYR A 75 -9.53 0.08 8.84
C TYR A 75 -10.59 -0.86 8.28
N GLU A 76 -11.07 -1.83 9.05
CA GLU A 76 -12.01 -2.85 8.59
C GLU A 76 -13.32 -2.25 8.04
N LYS A 77 -13.82 -2.78 6.91
CA LYS A 77 -14.94 -2.23 6.12
C LYS A 77 -14.72 -0.80 5.59
N GLY A 78 -13.52 -0.25 5.75
CA GLY A 78 -13.13 1.04 5.18
C GLY A 78 -12.94 0.95 3.68
N ARG A 79 -13.31 2.02 2.96
CA ARG A 79 -13.00 2.14 1.53
C ARG A 79 -11.55 2.55 1.38
N VAL A 80 -10.88 1.97 0.39
CA VAL A 80 -9.47 2.23 0.10
C VAL A 80 -9.31 2.63 -1.35
N LYS A 81 -8.80 3.84 -1.58
CA LYS A 81 -8.38 4.31 -2.91
C LYS A 81 -6.91 3.96 -3.10
N ILE A 82 -6.64 3.09 -4.06
CA ILE A 82 -5.30 2.63 -4.42
C ILE A 82 -4.87 3.37 -5.68
N LYS A 83 -3.72 4.03 -5.62
CA LYS A 83 -3.13 4.77 -6.74
C LYS A 83 -1.69 4.31 -6.96
N GLY A 84 -1.44 3.65 -8.08
CA GLY A 84 -0.09 3.33 -8.53
C GLY A 84 0.60 4.53 -9.14
N CYS A 85 1.81 4.79 -8.70
CA CYS A 85 2.78 5.71 -9.27
C CYS A 85 4.02 4.91 -9.69
N ILE A 86 4.79 5.41 -10.66
CA ILE A 86 5.95 4.73 -11.28
C ILE A 86 6.87 4.01 -10.25
N SER A 87 7.07 4.59 -9.07
CA SER A 87 7.96 4.08 -8.02
C SER A 87 7.29 3.76 -6.68
N THR A 88 6.00 4.05 -6.51
CA THR A 88 5.27 3.83 -5.24
C THR A 88 3.80 3.53 -5.50
N VAL A 89 3.16 2.78 -4.60
CA VAL A 89 1.71 2.60 -4.59
C VAL A 89 1.16 3.31 -3.36
N ARG A 90 0.22 4.23 -3.56
CA ARG A 90 -0.46 4.94 -2.47
C ARG A 90 -1.80 4.28 -2.17
N LEU A 91 -2.06 3.99 -0.90
CA LEU A 91 -3.37 3.61 -0.39
C LEU A 91 -3.89 4.74 0.49
N LEU A 92 -5.08 5.22 0.18
CA LEU A 92 -5.81 6.21 0.97
C LEU A 92 -7.03 5.52 1.59
N PHE A 93 -7.07 5.45 2.91
CA PHE A 93 -8.15 4.87 3.69
C PHE A 93 -9.21 5.93 4.01
N GLU A 94 -10.43 5.70 3.56
CA GLU A 94 -11.62 6.51 3.81
C GLU A 94 -12.45 5.84 4.93
N VAL A 95 -11.86 5.78 6.13
CA VAL A 95 -12.50 5.39 7.39
C VAL A 95 -13.23 6.55 8.04
#